data_AF-A0A1D9P5Y3-F1
#
_entry.id   AF-A0A1D9P5Y3-F1
#
_cell.length_a   1.000
_cell.length_b   1.000
_cell.length_c   1.000
_cell.angle_alpha   90.00
_cell.angle_beta   90.00
_cell.angle_gamma   90.00
#
_symmetry.space_group_name_H-M   'P 1'
#
loop_
_entity.id
_entity.type
_entity.pdbx_description
1 polymer ?
#
loop_
_entity_poly.entity_id
_entity_poly.type
_entity_poly.pdbx_seq_one_letter_code
_entity_poly.pdbx_strand_id
1 'polypeptide(L)'
;MNLTEFAQSHNIEMQVISKHIKAHADEYKGKIKENGKSKELSDEAVMILEKYYPTPKPIQVINGVPEEEHRKKLEELENAQKDLITAKDMIISLKDQLTDYQLKLKDAENEQLRIEEKGKIKDTLIEKLEKSAEEQKNKSAEQELKLSDLQTENEKLKAELETEKNKSWLAKLLRK
;
A
#
# COMPACT_ATOMS: atom_id res chain seq x y z
N MET A 1 -57.26 14.62 45.10
CA MET A 1 -56.48 14.57 43.84
C MET A 1 -57.25 13.72 42.85
N ASN A 2 -57.33 14.11 41.57
CA ASN A 2 -57.98 13.27 40.56
C ASN A 2 -56.96 12.36 39.83
N LEU A 3 -57.45 11.28 39.24
CA LEU A 3 -56.60 10.30 38.53
C LEU A 3 -55.81 10.92 37.37
N THR A 4 -56.41 11.91 36.69
CA THR A 4 -55.79 12.62 35.57
C THR A 4 -54.64 13.52 36.03
N GLU A 5 -54.80 14.21 37.15
CA GLU A 5 -53.79 15.04 37.82
C GLU A 5 -52.63 14.16 38.27
N PHE A 6 -52.91 12.96 38.79
CA PHE A 6 -51.86 11.99 39.17
C PHE A 6 -51.07 11.52 37.95
N ALA A 7 -51.77 11.14 36.88
CA ALA A 7 -51.14 10.72 35.63
C ALA A 7 -50.24 11.82 35.04
N GLN A 8 -50.71 13.07 35.06
CA GLN A 8 -49.96 14.22 34.55
C GLN A 8 -48.75 14.56 35.42
N SER A 9 -48.89 14.61 36.76
CA SER A 9 -47.79 14.95 37.65
C SER A 9 -46.65 13.93 37.64
N HIS A 10 -46.97 12.67 37.34
CA HIS A 10 -46.01 11.57 37.27
C HIS A 10 -45.49 11.28 35.86
N ASN A 11 -45.98 12.01 34.85
CA ASN A 11 -45.71 11.77 33.42
C ASN A 11 -45.94 10.30 33.02
N ILE A 12 -47.15 9.81 33.29
CA ILE A 12 -47.61 8.45 33.01
C ILE A 12 -48.93 8.53 32.25
N GLU A 13 -49.11 7.66 31.26
CA GLU A 13 -50.39 7.57 30.56
C GLU A 13 -51.50 7.09 31.49
N MET A 14 -52.66 7.77 31.46
CA MET A 14 -53.83 7.42 32.27
C MET A 14 -54.27 5.95 32.08
N GLN A 15 -54.06 5.39 30.89
CA GLN A 15 -54.36 3.98 30.61
C GLN A 15 -53.51 3.01 31.43
N VAL A 16 -52.23 3.33 31.67
CA VAL A 16 -51.32 2.49 32.45
C VAL A 16 -51.79 2.41 33.90
N ILE A 17 -52.11 3.58 34.49
CA ILE A 17 -52.61 3.64 35.86
C ILE A 17 -53.98 2.97 35.97
N SER A 18 -54.86 3.18 34.98
CA SER A 18 -56.18 2.53 34.94
C SER A 18 -56.09 1.00 34.84
N LYS A 19 -55.12 0.47 34.07
CA LYS A 19 -54.84 -0.98 34.00
C LYS A 19 -54.30 -1.49 35.34
N HIS A 20 -53.40 -0.75 35.98
CA HIS A 20 -52.85 -1.13 37.28
C HIS A 20 -53.93 -1.19 38.37
N ILE A 21 -54.80 -0.17 38.46
CA ILE A 21 -55.93 -0.14 39.40
C ILE A 21 -56.88 -1.32 39.16
N LYS A 22 -57.17 -1.67 37.90
CA LYS A 22 -58.00 -2.82 37.56
C LYS A 22 -57.35 -4.15 37.95
N ALA A 23 -56.04 -4.28 37.76
CA ALA A 23 -55.29 -5.49 38.12
C ALA A 23 -55.19 -5.70 39.64
N HIS A 24 -55.22 -4.61 40.42
CA HIS A 24 -55.12 -4.63 41.89
C HIS A 24 -56.40 -4.07 42.53
N ALA A 25 -57.57 -4.41 41.99
CA ALA A 25 -58.85 -3.81 42.40
C ALA A 25 -59.13 -3.92 43.91
N ASP A 26 -58.64 -4.99 44.56
CA ASP A 26 -58.77 -5.19 46.00
C ASP A 26 -58.01 -4.14 46.83
N GLU A 27 -56.85 -3.67 46.36
CA GLU A 27 -56.05 -2.63 47.04
C GLU A 27 -56.72 -1.25 46.99
N TYR A 28 -57.55 -1.02 45.97
CA TYR A 28 -58.22 0.26 45.68
C TYR A 28 -59.72 0.27 46.06
N LYS A 29 -60.26 -0.83 46.59
CA LYS A 29 -61.68 -0.96 46.91
C LYS A 29 -62.11 0.08 47.94
N GLY A 30 -63.06 0.93 47.58
CA GLY A 30 -63.57 2.02 48.43
C GLY A 30 -62.65 3.25 48.53
N LYS A 31 -61.48 3.23 47.88
CA LYS A 31 -60.48 4.31 47.91
C LYS A 31 -60.52 5.21 46.66
N ILE A 32 -61.36 4.86 45.69
CA ILE A 32 -61.58 5.63 44.47
C ILE A 32 -63.08 5.94 44.38
N LYS A 33 -63.42 7.22 44.24
CA LYS A 33 -64.80 7.66 44.00
C LYS A 33 -64.95 8.09 42.55
N GLU A 34 -66.02 7.60 41.91
CA GLU A 34 -66.38 8.04 40.57
C GLU A 34 -67.31 9.26 40.67
N ASN A 35 -66.86 10.40 40.12
CA ASN A 35 -67.62 11.64 40.07
C ASN A 35 -67.89 11.98 38.59
N GLY A 36 -68.94 11.38 38.03
CA GLY A 36 -69.25 11.50 36.60
C GLY A 36 -68.15 10.89 35.71
N LYS A 37 -67.41 11.73 34.98
CA LYS A 37 -66.30 11.31 34.11
C LYS A 37 -64.94 11.32 34.80
N SER A 38 -64.83 11.88 36.01
CA SER A 38 -63.57 11.94 36.76
C SER A 38 -63.54 10.88 37.86
N LYS A 39 -62.33 10.39 38.15
CA LYS A 39 -62.06 9.49 39.27
C LYS A 39 -61.27 10.25 40.33
N GLU A 40 -61.89 10.44 41.48
CA GLU A 40 -61.25 11.05 42.64
C GLU A 40 -60.53 9.97 43.44
N LEU A 41 -59.24 10.20 43.69
CA LEU A 41 -58.40 9.34 44.50
C LEU A 41 -58.43 9.81 45.95
N SER A 42 -58.67 8.90 46.89
CA SER A 42 -58.39 9.16 48.30
C SER A 42 -56.88 9.23 48.56
N ASP A 43 -56.48 9.80 49.69
CA ASP A 43 -55.08 9.92 50.07
C ASP A 43 -54.38 8.55 50.13
N GLU A 44 -55.09 7.50 50.58
CA GLU A 44 -54.58 6.13 50.56
C GLU A 44 -54.37 5.60 49.14
N ALA A 45 -55.27 5.91 48.19
CA ALA A 45 -55.09 5.49 46.80
C ALA A 45 -53.90 6.21 46.15
N VAL A 46 -53.68 7.48 46.50
CA VAL A 46 -52.49 8.24 46.06
C VAL A 46 -51.22 7.59 46.61
N MET A 47 -51.15 7.29 47.91
CA MET A 47 -49.98 6.63 48.51
C MET A 47 -49.63 5.28 47.87
N ILE A 48 -50.64 4.47 47.54
CA ILE A 48 -50.42 3.20 46.85
C ILE A 48 -49.84 3.47 45.45
N LEU A 49 -50.40 4.42 44.72
CA LEU A 49 -49.91 4.78 43.40
C LEU A 49 -48.50 5.39 43.42
N GLU A 50 -48.17 6.24 44.39
CA GLU A 50 -46.82 6.81 44.55
C GLU A 50 -45.77 5.74 44.85
N LYS A 51 -46.16 4.67 45.54
CA LYS A 51 -45.28 3.52 45.80
C LYS A 51 -44.94 2.76 44.51
N TYR A 52 -45.91 2.59 43.61
CA TYR A 52 -45.71 1.90 42.33
C TYR A 52 -45.11 2.80 41.26
N TYR A 53 -45.40 4.10 41.33
CA TYR A 53 -44.98 5.12 40.41
C TYR A 53 -44.29 6.25 41.17
N PRO A 54 -43.07 6.04 41.69
CA PRO A 54 -42.37 7.08 42.43
C PRO A 54 -41.90 8.19 41.48
N THR A 55 -41.98 9.44 41.97
CA THR A 55 -41.46 10.64 41.28
C THR A 55 -40.46 11.36 42.19
N PRO A 56 -39.21 11.59 41.76
CA PRO A 56 -38.65 11.27 40.44
C PRO A 56 -38.51 9.76 40.19
N LYS A 57 -38.62 9.35 38.91
CA LYS A 57 -38.46 7.95 38.50
C LYS A 57 -37.07 7.45 38.92
N PRO A 58 -36.94 6.21 39.43
CA PRO A 58 -35.65 5.66 39.82
C PRO A 58 -34.72 5.60 38.61
N ILE A 59 -33.48 6.05 38.78
CA ILE A 59 -32.46 5.91 37.74
C ILE A 59 -32.16 4.43 37.59
N GLN A 60 -32.35 3.90 36.37
CA GLN A 60 -31.94 2.53 36.06
C GLN A 60 -30.41 2.48 35.98
N VAL A 61 -29.81 1.57 36.75
CA VAL A 61 -28.37 1.43 36.87
C VAL A 61 -27.97 0.08 36.30
N ILE A 62 -27.03 0.08 35.35
CA ILE A 62 -26.42 -1.13 34.79
C ILE A 62 -24.96 -1.14 35.23
N ASN A 63 -24.55 -2.18 35.96
CA ASN A 63 -23.18 -2.35 36.46
C ASN A 63 -22.66 -1.12 37.26
N GLY A 64 -23.51 -0.49 38.07
CA GLY A 64 -23.13 0.67 38.88
C GLY A 64 -23.09 2.01 38.14
N VAL A 65 -23.47 2.05 36.85
CA VAL A 65 -23.51 3.26 36.01
C VAL A 65 -24.95 3.52 35.54
N PRO A 66 -25.42 4.77 35.46
CA PRO A 66 -26.70 5.10 34.85
C PRO A 66 -26.83 4.49 33.44
N GLU A 67 -27.98 3.91 33.11
CA GLU A 67 -28.23 3.25 31.84
C GLU A 67 -27.89 4.13 30.62
N GLU A 68 -28.17 5.43 30.71
CA GLU A 68 -27.86 6.38 29.63
C GLU A 68 -26.34 6.55 29.41
N GLU A 69 -25.56 6.63 30.49
CA GLU A 69 -24.10 6.69 30.40
C GLU A 69 -23.51 5.36 29.91
N HIS A 70 -24.10 4.23 30.33
CA HIS A 70 -23.71 2.92 29.84
C HIS A 70 -23.94 2.80 28.33
N ARG A 71 -25.08 3.29 27.81
CA ARG A 71 -25.35 3.33 26.37
C ARG A 71 -24.32 4.18 25.61
N LYS A 72 -24.00 5.38 26.11
CA LYS A 72 -22.99 6.25 25.48
C LYS A 72 -21.62 5.59 25.39
N LYS A 73 -21.16 4.94 26.47
CA LYS A 73 -19.90 4.19 26.47
C LYS A 73 -19.90 3.04 25.46
N LEU A 74 -21.04 2.37 25.30
CA LEU A 74 -21.17 1.26 24.34
C LEU A 74 -21.05 1.77 22.89
N GLU A 75 -21.68 2.91 22.59
CA GLU A 75 -21.61 3.55 21.28
C GLU A 75 -20.19 4.05 20.96
N GLU A 76 -19.52 4.67 21.93
CA GLU A 76 -18.11 5.06 21.80
C GLU A 76 -17.19 3.87 21.50
N LEU A 77 -17.41 2.74 22.20
CA LEU A 77 -16.64 1.53 22.00
C LEU A 77 -16.89 0.92 20.61
N GLU A 78 -18.14 0.92 20.15
CA GLU A 78 -18.50 0.45 18.80
C GLU A 78 -17.83 1.30 17.72
N ASN A 79 -17.83 2.62 17.87
CA ASN A 79 -17.17 3.53 16.93
C ASN A 79 -15.65 3.34 16.93
N ALA A 80 -15.03 3.25 18.11
CA ALA A 80 -13.59 2.96 18.21
C ALA A 80 -13.22 1.61 17.56
N GLN A 81 -14.10 0.61 17.66
CA GLN A 81 -13.90 -0.69 17.02
C GLN A 81 -13.99 -0.60 15.49
N LYS A 82 -14.92 0.19 14.94
CA LYS A 82 -15.02 0.45 13.49
C LYS A 82 -13.79 1.17 12.96
N ASP A 83 -13.29 2.17 13.69
CA ASP A 83 -12.08 2.90 13.32
C ASP A 83 -10.86 1.97 13.32
N LEU A 84 -10.76 1.09 14.33
CA LEU A 84 -9.68 0.09 14.41
C LEU A 84 -9.70 -0.90 13.24
N ILE A 85 -10.88 -1.36 12.84
CA ILE A 85 -11.03 -2.25 11.67
C ILE A 85 -10.56 -1.53 10.40
N THR A 86 -11.03 -0.29 10.20
CA THR A 86 -10.65 0.52 9.04
C THR A 86 -9.14 0.76 8.99
N ALA A 87 -8.51 1.06 10.13
CA ALA A 87 -7.06 1.21 10.22
C ALA A 87 -6.31 -0.09 9.88
N LYS A 88 -6.81 -1.25 10.32
CA LYS A 88 -6.22 -2.55 9.97
C LYS A 88 -6.31 -2.84 8.48
N ASP A 89 -7.43 -2.54 7.84
CA ASP A 89 -7.60 -2.74 6.39
C ASP A 89 -6.63 -1.85 5.59
N MET A 90 -6.42 -0.60 6.03
CA MET A 90 -5.39 0.27 5.44
C MET A 90 -3.98 -0.29 5.59
N ILE A 91 -3.65 -0.84 6.77
CA ILE A 91 -2.33 -1.46 7.01
C ILE A 91 -2.12 -2.67 6.11
N ILE A 92 -3.14 -3.50 5.89
CA ILE A 92 -3.07 -4.65 4.99
C ILE A 92 -2.79 -4.16 3.56
N SER A 93 -3.56 -3.19 3.07
CA SER A 93 -3.38 -2.60 1.74
C SER A 93 -1.97 -2.01 1.55
N LEU A 94 -1.46 -1.26 2.54
CA LEU A 94 -0.11 -0.72 2.49
C LEU A 94 0.97 -1.80 2.49
N LYS A 95 0.75 -2.90 3.21
CA LYS A 95 1.68 -4.05 3.22
C LYS A 95 1.70 -4.76 1.87
N ASP A 96 0.56 -4.91 1.22
CA ASP A 96 0.48 -5.49 -0.12
C ASP A 96 1.22 -4.60 -1.13
N GLN A 97 1.00 -3.28 -1.08
CA GLN A 97 1.74 -2.32 -1.92
C GLN A 97 3.26 -2.38 -1.66
N LEU A 98 3.68 -2.44 -0.39
CA LEU A 98 5.09 -2.56 -0.03
C LEU A 98 5.72 -3.83 -0.65
N THR A 99 4.99 -4.94 -0.60
CA THR A 99 5.44 -6.23 -1.16
C THR A 99 5.62 -6.12 -2.68
N ASP A 100 4.66 -5.51 -3.38
CA ASP A 100 4.76 -5.25 -4.82
C ASP A 100 5.96 -4.36 -5.18
N TYR A 101 6.22 -3.31 -4.40
CA TYR A 101 7.38 -2.44 -4.62
C TYR A 101 8.70 -3.17 -4.37
N GLN A 102 8.77 -4.05 -3.37
CA GLN A 102 9.96 -4.86 -3.11
C GLN A 102 10.26 -5.82 -4.26
N LEU A 103 9.23 -6.42 -4.86
CA LEU A 103 9.39 -7.27 -6.05
C LEU A 103 9.91 -6.46 -7.24
N LYS A 104 9.30 -5.31 -7.53
CA LYS A 104 9.75 -4.41 -8.61
C LYS A 104 11.19 -3.92 -8.42
N LEU A 105 11.56 -3.62 -7.17
CA LEU A 105 12.92 -3.21 -6.85
C LEU A 105 13.92 -4.32 -7.14
N LYS A 106 13.62 -5.56 -6.71
CA LYS A 106 14.45 -6.72 -6.97
C LYS A 106 14.59 -7.01 -8.47
N ASP A 107 13.51 -6.85 -9.24
CA ASP A 107 13.55 -7.00 -10.70
C ASP A 107 14.43 -5.92 -11.36
N ALA A 108 14.35 -4.68 -10.89
CA ALA A 108 15.20 -3.59 -11.36
C ALA A 108 16.68 -3.82 -11.03
N GLU A 109 16.98 -4.30 -9.82
CA GLU A 109 18.34 -4.67 -9.40
C GLU A 109 18.91 -5.80 -10.27
N ASN A 110 18.11 -6.83 -10.57
CA ASN A 110 18.51 -7.91 -11.47
C ASN A 110 18.77 -7.40 -12.90
N GLU A 111 17.94 -6.51 -13.42
CA GLU A 111 18.15 -5.92 -14.74
C GLU A 111 19.41 -5.05 -14.77
N GLN A 112 19.68 -4.29 -13.70
CA GLN A 112 20.91 -3.51 -13.57
C GLN A 112 22.15 -4.41 -13.61
N LEU A 113 22.16 -5.50 -12.85
CA LEU A 113 23.25 -6.48 -12.88
C LEU A 113 23.46 -7.04 -14.30
N ARG A 114 22.37 -7.37 -15.00
CA ARG A 114 22.43 -7.86 -16.38
C ARG A 114 23.01 -6.83 -17.35
N ILE A 115 22.68 -5.55 -17.17
CA ILE A 115 23.24 -4.46 -17.96
C ILE A 115 24.73 -4.29 -17.67
N GLU A 116 25.14 -4.34 -16.42
CA GLU A 116 26.55 -4.26 -16.01
C GLU A 116 27.38 -5.42 -16.59
N GLU A 117 26.85 -6.64 -16.56
CA GLU A 117 27.49 -7.80 -17.20
C GLU A 117 27.63 -7.63 -18.71
N LYS A 118 26.57 -7.17 -19.39
CA LYS A 118 26.64 -6.87 -20.84
C LYS A 118 27.66 -5.76 -21.15
N GLY A 119 27.77 -4.76 -20.28
CA GLY A 119 28.79 -3.71 -20.36
C GLY A 119 30.19 -4.30 -20.35
N LYS A 120 30.50 -5.12 -19.34
CA LYS A 120 31.80 -5.81 -19.24
C LYS A 120 32.10 -6.67 -20.48
N ILE A 121 31.13 -7.44 -20.96
CA ILE A 121 31.30 -8.26 -22.17
C ILE A 121 31.62 -7.37 -23.38
N LYS A 122 30.89 -6.26 -23.54
CA LYS A 122 31.11 -5.32 -24.63
C LYS A 122 32.51 -4.71 -24.57
N ASP A 123 32.97 -4.30 -23.39
CA ASP A 123 34.30 -3.72 -23.22
C ASP A 123 35.41 -4.73 -23.59
N THR A 124 35.28 -5.99 -23.16
CA THR A 124 36.23 -7.05 -23.54
C THR A 124 36.23 -7.35 -25.04
N LEU A 125 35.08 -7.23 -25.71
CA LEU A 125 34.98 -7.39 -27.16
C LEU A 125 35.65 -6.22 -27.89
N ILE A 126 35.45 -4.99 -27.41
CA ILE A 126 36.10 -3.80 -27.96
C ILE A 126 37.62 -3.95 -27.84
N GLU A 127 38.15 -4.32 -26.67
CA GLU A 127 39.59 -4.50 -26.47
C GLU A 127 40.17 -5.56 -27.42
N LYS A 128 39.46 -6.68 -27.63
CA LYS A 128 39.89 -7.72 -28.58
C LYS A 128 39.89 -7.22 -30.02
N LEU A 129 38.87 -6.47 -30.43
CA LEU A 129 38.79 -5.91 -31.77
C LEU A 129 39.87 -4.87 -32.01
N GLU A 130 40.16 -4.00 -31.04
CA GLU A 130 41.24 -3.02 -31.11
C GLU A 130 42.61 -3.70 -31.25
N LYS A 131 42.90 -4.73 -30.44
CA LYS A 131 44.13 -5.52 -30.59
C LYS A 131 44.25 -6.17 -31.95
N SER A 132 43.16 -6.78 -32.44
CA SER A 132 43.16 -7.42 -33.76
C SER A 132 43.36 -6.41 -34.90
N ALA A 133 42.75 -5.23 -34.80
CA ALA A 133 42.93 -4.16 -35.78
C ALA A 133 44.37 -3.64 -35.79
N GLU A 134 44.99 -3.47 -34.62
CA GLU A 134 46.39 -3.04 -34.51
C GLU A 134 47.35 -4.10 -35.08
N GLU A 135 47.12 -5.38 -34.79
CA GLU A 135 47.88 -6.47 -35.40
C GLU A 135 47.77 -6.51 -36.93
N GLN A 136 46.58 -6.28 -37.48
CA GLN A 136 46.38 -6.20 -38.93
C GLN A 136 47.12 -5.01 -39.55
N LYS A 137 47.07 -3.85 -38.89
CA LYS A 137 47.77 -2.65 -39.32
C LYS A 137 49.28 -2.86 -39.35
N ASN A 138 49.84 -3.48 -38.31
CA ASN A 138 51.27 -3.80 -38.25
C ASN A 138 51.68 -4.79 -39.36
N LYS A 139 50.89 -5.84 -39.60
CA LYS A 139 51.14 -6.77 -40.71
C LYS A 139 51.09 -6.08 -42.07
N SER A 140 50.14 -5.17 -42.28
CA SER A 140 50.06 -4.39 -43.53
C SER A 140 51.28 -3.51 -43.71
N ALA A 141 51.73 -2.81 -42.66
CA ALA A 141 52.93 -1.98 -42.69
C ALA A 141 54.20 -2.79 -42.99
N GLU A 142 54.35 -3.98 -42.39
CA GLU A 142 55.45 -4.90 -42.69
C GLU A 142 55.45 -5.37 -44.15
N GLN A 143 54.26 -5.68 -44.69
CA GLN A 143 54.11 -6.07 -46.09
C GLN A 143 54.46 -4.92 -47.04
N GLU A 144 54.02 -3.70 -46.74
CA GLU A 144 54.36 -2.50 -47.51
C GLU A 144 55.86 -2.23 -47.53
N LEU A 145 56.53 -2.34 -46.37
CA LEU A 145 57.98 -2.19 -46.26
C LEU A 145 58.72 -3.22 -47.12
N LYS A 146 58.30 -4.49 -47.02
CA LYS A 146 58.91 -5.58 -47.81
C LYS A 146 58.71 -5.40 -49.31
N LEU A 147 57.53 -4.91 -49.73
CA LEU A 147 57.26 -4.60 -51.13
C LEU A 147 58.15 -3.45 -51.62
N SER A 148 58.33 -2.41 -50.82
CA SER A 148 59.24 -1.30 -51.12
C SER A 148 60.68 -1.79 -51.30
N ASP A 149 61.19 -2.61 -50.39
CA ASP A 149 62.56 -3.17 -50.50
C ASP A 149 62.74 -3.97 -51.79
N LEU A 150 61.80 -4.87 -52.11
CA LEU A 150 61.82 -5.65 -53.36
C LEU A 150 61.72 -4.79 -54.61
N GLN A 151 61.00 -3.67 -54.57
CA GLN A 151 60.95 -2.71 -55.67
C GLN A 151 62.32 -2.07 -55.89
N THR A 152 62.98 -1.61 -54.83
CA THR A 152 64.33 -1.03 -54.95
C THR A 152 65.37 -2.04 -55.44
N GLU A 153 65.27 -3.30 -55.02
CA GLU A 153 66.15 -4.37 -55.48
C GLU A 153 65.92 -4.68 -56.97
N ASN A 154 64.67 -4.76 -57.41
CA ASN A 154 64.33 -4.93 -58.83
C ASN A 154 64.84 -3.77 -59.69
N GLU A 155 64.76 -2.53 -59.20
CA GLU A 155 65.30 -1.36 -59.91
C GLU A 155 66.82 -1.46 -60.06
N LYS A 156 67.54 -1.85 -59.00
CA LYS A 156 69.00 -2.10 -59.06
C LYS A 156 69.34 -3.19 -60.07
N LEU A 157 68.67 -4.35 -60.01
CA LEU A 157 68.90 -5.46 -60.94
C LEU A 157 68.61 -5.08 -62.40
N LYS A 158 67.57 -4.27 -62.64
CA LYS A 158 67.29 -3.73 -63.98
C LYS A 158 68.41 -2.80 -64.45
N ALA A 159 68.89 -1.92 -63.58
CA ALA A 159 70.02 -1.05 -63.90
C ALA A 159 71.29 -1.86 -64.22
N GLU A 160 71.62 -2.86 -63.40
CA GLU A 160 72.74 -3.78 -63.63
C GLU A 160 72.61 -4.53 -64.97
N LEU A 161 71.43 -5.08 -65.26
CA LEU A 161 71.15 -5.76 -66.52
C LEU A 161 71.35 -4.83 -67.72
N GLU A 162 70.88 -3.58 -67.65
CA GLU A 162 71.11 -2.59 -68.70
C GLU A 162 72.60 -2.24 -68.86
N THR A 163 73.36 -2.14 -67.75
CA THR A 163 74.82 -1.96 -67.86
C THR A 163 75.49 -3.16 -68.54
N GLU A 164 75.11 -4.39 -68.23
CA GLU A 164 75.66 -5.61 -68.86
C GLU A 164 75.27 -5.73 -70.35
N LYS A 165 74.04 -5.37 -70.72
CA LYS A 165 73.62 -5.30 -72.13
C LYS A 165 74.48 -4.31 -72.91
N ASN A 166 74.72 -3.12 -72.33
CA ASN A 166 75.46 -2.02 -72.96
C ASN A 166 76.99 -2.20 -72.96
N LYS A 167 77.53 -3.25 -72.33
CA LYS A 167 78.95 -3.60 -72.47
C LYS A 167 79.25 -4.06 -73.90
N SER A 168 80.26 -3.43 -74.52
CA SER A 168 80.77 -3.72 -75.86
C SER A 168 81.22 -5.18 -76.01
N TRP A 169 81.06 -5.75 -77.21
CA TRP A 169 81.40 -7.13 -77.55
C TRP A 169 82.83 -7.54 -77.16
N LEU A 170 83.81 -6.62 -77.23
CA LEU A 170 85.19 -6.87 -76.78
C LEU A 170 85.31 -7.06 -75.26
N ALA A 171 84.50 -6.37 -74.45
CA ALA A 171 84.50 -6.51 -72.99
C ALA A 171 83.84 -7.82 -72.51
N LYS A 172 82.97 -8.41 -73.35
CA LYS A 172 82.34 -9.71 -73.09
C LYS A 172 83.25 -10.89 -73.47
N LEU A 173 84.21 -10.69 -74.38
CA LEU A 173 85.14 -11.73 -74.85
C LEU A 173 86.37 -11.94 -73.95
N LEU A 174 86.85 -10.89 -73.26
CA LEU A 174 88.08 -10.90 -72.44
C LEU A 174 87.86 -11.34 -70.97
N ARG A 175 86.65 -11.79 -70.61
CA ARG A 175 86.25 -12.10 -69.22
C ARG A 175 86.17 -13.61 -68.92
N LYS A 176 86.90 -14.44 -69.67
CA LYS A 176 87.11 -15.87 -69.36
C LYS A 176 88.43 -16.07 -68.62
#